data_AF-A0A963ARL4-F1
#
_entry.id   AF-A0A963ARL4-F1
#
_cell.length_a   1.000
_cell.length_b   1.000
_cell.length_c   1.000
_cell.angle_alpha   90.00
_cell.angle_beta   90.00
_cell.angle_gamma   90.00
#
_symmetry.space_group_name_H-M   'P 1'
#
loop_
_entity.id
_entity.type
_entity.pdbx_description
1 polymer ?
#
loop_
_entity_poly.entity_id
_entity_poly.type
_entity_poly.pdbx_seq_one_letter_code
_entity_poly.pdbx_strand_id
1 'polypeptide(L)' 'MIPRDPDSGIAPETPWEAVPDDWVCLVCGAGRADFSIVT' A
#
# COMPACT_ATOMS: atom_id res chain seq x y z
N MET A 1 5.78 4.50 -3.90
CA MET A 1 6.41 3.18 -4.09
C MET A 1 6.00 2.36 -2.89
N ILE A 2 5.14 1.34 -3.05
CA ILE A 2 4.73 0.50 -1.92
C ILE A 2 6.00 -0.18 -1.40
N PRO A 3 6.37 0.01 -0.12
CA PRO A 3 7.50 -0.74 0.44
C PRO A 3 7.18 -2.21 0.25
N ARG A 4 8.08 -2.93 -0.44
CA ARG A 4 7.94 -4.32 -0.90
C ARG A 4 7.19 -5.17 0.14
N ASP A 5 5.89 -5.31 -0.05
CA ASP A 5 4.99 -6.01 0.85
C ASP A 5 4.59 -7.33 0.17
N PRO A 6 5.49 -8.33 0.14
CA PRO A 6 5.28 -9.57 -0.60
C PRO A 6 4.08 -10.37 -0.09
N ASP A 7 3.64 -10.11 1.14
CA ASP A 7 2.56 -10.83 1.80
C ASP A 7 1.19 -10.15 1.64
N SER A 8 1.16 -8.89 1.21
CA SER A 8 -0.09 -8.16 0.89
C SER A 8 -0.81 -8.66 -0.37
N GLY A 9 -0.16 -9.48 -1.19
CA GLY A 9 -0.68 -9.90 -2.50
C GLY A 9 -0.68 -8.78 -3.56
N ILE A 10 -0.15 -7.60 -3.22
CA ILE A 10 0.03 -6.48 -4.15
C ILE A 10 1.41 -6.58 -4.77
N ALA A 11 1.48 -6.67 -6.10
CA ALA A 11 2.76 -6.72 -6.80
C ALA A 11 3.57 -5.44 -6.51
N PRO A 12 4.90 -5.52 -6.39
CA PRO A 12 5.75 -4.36 -6.06
C PRO A 12 5.71 -3.25 -7.12
N GLU A 13 5.27 -3.57 -8.33
CA GLU A 13 5.08 -2.63 -9.45
C GLU A 13 3.65 -2.08 -9.54
N THR A 14 2.75 -2.48 -8.63
CA THR A 14 1.40 -1.93 -8.58
C THR A 14 1.46 -0.44 -8.22
N PRO A 15 0.90 0.45 -9.05
CA PRO A 15 0.81 1.87 -8.75
C PRO A 15 -0.11 2.09 -7.55
N TRP A 16 0.13 3.17 -6.79
CA TRP A 16 -0.62 3.46 -5.56
C TRP A 16 -2.14 3.63 -5.81
N GLU A 17 -2.49 4.10 -7.00
CA GLU A 17 -3.85 4.29 -7.49
C GLU A 17 -4.62 2.95 -7.63
N ALA A 18 -3.90 1.85 -7.88
CA ALA A 18 -4.46 0.51 -8.04
C ALA A 18 -4.49 -0.29 -6.73
N VAL A 19 -4.02 0.29 -5.62
CA VAL A 19 -4.14 -0.33 -4.29
C VAL A 19 -5.62 -0.33 -3.87
N PRO A 20 -6.17 -1.48 -3.44
CA PRO A 20 -7.52 -1.55 -2.91
C PRO A 20 -7.75 -0.65 -1.69
N ASP A 21 -8.97 -0.16 -1.52
CA ASP A 21 -9.33 0.69 -0.36
C ASP A 21 -9.38 -0.08 0.96
N ASP A 22 -9.51 -1.40 0.90
CA ASP A 22 -9.44 -2.31 2.06
C ASP A 22 -8.00 -2.75 2.39
N TRP A 23 -7.00 -2.27 1.65
CA TRP A 23 -5.61 -2.50 1.99
C TRP A 23 -5.25 -1.85 3.33
N VAL A 24 -4.50 -2.60 4.13
CA VAL A 24 -4.01 -2.18 5.43
C VAL A 24 -2.51 -2.47 5.49
N CYS A 25 -1.75 -1.51 6.00
CA CYS A 25 -0.33 -1.69 6.24
C CYS A 25 -0.11 -2.72 7.36
N LEU A 26 0.55 -3.84 7.06
CA LEU A 26 0.82 -4.90 8.02
C LEU A 26 1.79 -4.50 9.14
N VAL A 27 2.49 -3.37 8.99
CA VAL A 27 3.45 -2.87 9.98
C VAL A 27 2.78 -2.00 11.05
N CYS A 28 1.85 -1.13 10.65
CA CYS A 28 1.25 -0.14 11.56
C CYS A 28 -0.27 -0.18 11.65
N GLY A 29 -0.95 -0.96 10.80
CA GLY A 29 -2.41 -1.06 10.76
C GLY A 29 -3.11 0.13 10.11
N ALA A 30 -2.38 1.09 9.56
CA ALA A 30 -2.94 2.23 8.84
C ALA A 30 -3.54 1.79 7.49
N GLY A 31 -4.66 2.41 7.12
CA GLY A 31 -5.32 2.13 5.84
C GLY A 31 -4.69 2.92 4.70
N ARG A 32 -5.09 2.62 3.46
CA ARG A 32 -4.66 3.36 2.26
C ARG A 32 -4.83 4.89 2.41
N ALA A 33 -5.92 5.33 3.01
CA ALA A 33 -6.24 6.75 3.16
C ALA A 33 -5.26 7.54 4.06
N ASP A 34 -4.50 6.85 4.91
CA ASP A 34 -3.55 7.49 5.85
C ASP A 34 -2.20 7.83 5.20
N PHE A 35 -1.96 7.37 3.97
CA PHE A 35 -0.72 7.61 3.24
C PHE A 35 -0.92 8.67 2.15
N SER A 36 0.12 9.47 1.93
CA SER A 36 0.18 10.45 0.85
C SER A 36 1.38 10.19 -0.04
N ILE A 37 1.25 10.59 -1.31
CA ILE A 37 2.39 10.58 -2.24
C ILE A 37 3.35 11.68 -1.80
N VAL A 38 4.52 11.27 -1.34
CA VAL A 38 5.64 12.18 -1.12
C VAL A 38 6.35 12.33 -2.46
N THR A 39 6.26 13.53 -3.04
CA THR A 39 6.97 13.93 -4.26
C THR A 39 8.45 14.14 -4.02
#